data_AF-A0A1J3FMZ1-F1
#
_entry.id   AF-A0A1J3FMZ1-F1
#
_cell.length_a   1.000
_cell.length_b   1.000
_cell.length_c   1.000
_cell.angle_alpha   90.00
_cell.angle_beta   90.00
_cell.angle_gamma   90.00
#
_symmetry.space_group_name_H-M   'P 1'
#
loop_
_entity.id
_entity.type
_entity.pdbx_description
1 polymer ?
#
loop_
_entity_poly.entity_id
_entity_poly.type
_entity_poly.pdbx_seq_one_letter_code
_entity_poly.pdbx_strand_id
1 'polypeptide(L)'
;MAMIGRCQKKSYFRKIMGGSSKLEKNDGLFDFKGSTTELEENICDEGRPCPSIVLLYARMGLHRYNLLEGTKFELRRVKKYVISQDAGVAAADYFITLDAAIGSSFQTFQTRVTEESFGFFILRSNIARIRGDSSAGRRGVLLDHSLPEWPAENPFENHYLVKESDHDWIRLYMELVVATEDWSRKAEDSGPSKLEIVKVAMDSNGEGPDAINAVFYLRFKDFYMAQIGKALDRFAIVRRRFDEVTGCFSLVGSEVTASMDSQMIALHL
;
A
#
# COMPACT_ATOMS: atom_id res chain seq x y z
N MET A 1 -44.55 -5.56 12.51
CA MET A 1 -44.69 -5.52 11.04
C MET A 1 -43.75 -4.44 10.52
N ALA A 2 -42.69 -4.84 9.83
CA ALA A 2 -41.63 -3.98 9.31
C ALA A 2 -41.94 -3.52 7.86
N MET A 3 -41.31 -2.41 7.45
CA MET A 3 -40.75 -2.04 6.12
C MET A 3 -40.45 -0.53 6.19
N ILE A 4 -39.24 -0.03 6.46
CA ILE A 4 -38.00 0.05 5.65
C ILE A 4 -38.24 0.39 4.18
N GLY A 5 -37.86 1.62 3.79
CA GLY A 5 -37.88 2.11 2.41
C GLY A 5 -36.78 3.14 2.13
N ARG A 6 -35.58 2.61 1.81
CA ARG A 6 -34.52 3.13 0.92
C ARG A 6 -34.11 4.61 0.99
N CYS A 7 -32.93 4.87 1.56
CA CYS A 7 -32.14 6.06 1.26
C CYS A 7 -31.12 5.73 0.15
N GLN A 8 -31.37 6.20 -1.08
CA GLN A 8 -30.41 6.18 -2.17
C GLN A 8 -29.39 7.32 -1.97
N LYS A 9 -28.13 7.00 -1.65
CA LYS A 9 -27.05 7.99 -1.70
C LYS A 9 -26.52 8.11 -3.13
N LYS A 10 -26.89 9.19 -3.81
CA LYS A 10 -26.30 9.60 -5.09
C LYS A 10 -24.91 10.15 -4.85
N SER A 11 -23.94 9.57 -5.55
CA SER A 11 -22.56 10.06 -5.69
C SER A 11 -22.55 11.43 -6.38
N TYR A 12 -21.97 12.43 -5.72
CA TYR A 12 -21.69 13.75 -6.29
C TYR A 12 -20.19 13.86 -6.56
N PHE A 13 -19.74 13.48 -7.76
CA PHE A 13 -18.46 13.91 -8.30
C PHE A 13 -18.63 15.32 -8.88
N ARG A 14 -18.17 16.34 -8.16
CA ARG A 14 -18.08 17.71 -8.69
C ARG A 14 -16.64 17.97 -9.13
N LYS A 15 -16.49 18.02 -10.45
CA LYS A 15 -15.32 18.45 -11.22
C LYS A 15 -14.95 19.88 -10.81
N ILE A 16 -13.73 20.11 -10.33
CA ILE A 16 -13.09 21.44 -10.35
C ILE A 16 -11.74 21.30 -11.04
N MET A 17 -11.73 21.67 -12.32
CA MET A 17 -10.54 22.11 -13.03
C MET A 17 -10.30 23.57 -12.62
N GLY A 18 -9.13 23.86 -12.04
CA GLY A 18 -8.71 25.25 -11.85
C GLY A 18 -7.62 25.44 -10.81
N GLY A 19 -6.37 25.49 -11.28
CA GLY A 19 -5.31 26.28 -10.65
C GLY A 19 -4.27 25.52 -9.83
N SER A 20 -3.17 25.10 -10.48
CA SER A 20 -1.82 25.43 -9.99
C SER A 20 -0.78 25.04 -11.05
N SER A 21 -0.58 25.92 -12.03
CA SER A 21 0.59 25.87 -12.89
C SER A 21 1.78 26.51 -12.16
N LYS A 22 2.38 25.76 -11.23
CA LYS A 22 3.78 25.91 -10.78
C LYS A 22 4.17 24.77 -9.82
N LEU A 23 3.92 23.53 -10.23
CA LEU A 23 4.62 22.38 -9.66
C LEU A 23 6.05 22.40 -10.20
N GLU A 24 6.95 23.01 -9.43
CA GLU A 24 8.39 22.76 -9.52
C GLU A 24 8.61 21.24 -9.56
N LYS A 25 9.60 20.82 -10.34
CA LYS A 25 9.96 19.41 -10.60
C LYS A 25 9.86 18.61 -9.29
N ASN A 26 9.08 17.51 -9.28
CA ASN A 26 8.85 16.65 -8.10
C ASN A 26 10.15 16.30 -7.34
N ASP A 27 11.30 16.30 -8.03
CA ASP A 27 12.64 16.15 -7.45
C ASP A 27 12.91 17.10 -6.28
N GLY A 28 12.45 18.35 -6.36
CA GLY A 28 12.67 19.37 -5.31
C GLY A 28 11.93 19.09 -4.01
N LEU A 29 10.80 18.35 -4.05
CA LEU A 29 9.99 18.06 -2.86
C LEU A 29 10.67 17.07 -1.92
N PHE A 30 11.51 16.17 -2.43
CA PHE A 30 12.30 15.27 -1.56
C PHE A 30 13.34 16.03 -0.73
N ASP A 31 13.85 17.14 -1.28
CA ASP A 31 14.85 17.98 -0.65
C ASP A 31 14.25 19.22 0.03
N PHE A 32 12.92 19.31 0.08
CA PHE A 32 12.20 20.36 0.81
C PHE A 32 12.63 20.40 2.28
N LYS A 33 12.68 21.61 2.83
CA LYS A 33 13.04 21.88 4.22
C LYS A 33 12.02 22.80 4.87
N GLY A 34 11.58 22.44 6.07
CA GLY A 34 10.66 23.25 6.87
C GLY A 34 9.21 22.79 6.80
N SER A 35 8.29 23.70 7.10
CA SER A 35 6.85 23.43 7.15
C SER A 35 6.08 24.63 6.62
N THR A 36 5.04 24.35 5.83
CA THR A 36 4.06 25.28 5.29
C THR A 36 2.67 24.72 5.53
N THR A 37 1.62 25.45 5.15
CA THR A 37 0.23 24.98 5.29
C THR A 37 -0.07 23.70 4.49
N GLU A 38 0.70 23.41 3.45
CA GLU A 38 0.45 22.31 2.50
C GLU A 38 1.56 21.24 2.48
N LEU A 39 2.74 21.57 3.03
CA LEU A 39 3.94 20.71 3.04
C LEU A 39 4.57 20.67 4.42
N GLU A 40 4.80 19.47 4.96
CA GLU A 40 5.44 19.29 6.26
C GLU A 40 6.63 18.31 6.17
N GLU A 41 7.84 18.80 6.44
CA GLU A 41 9.03 17.97 6.60
C GLU A 41 9.05 17.31 7.99
N ASN A 42 9.25 15.99 7.98
CA ASN A 42 9.36 15.17 9.18
C ASN A 42 10.67 14.37 9.12
N ILE A 43 11.47 14.48 10.18
CA ILE A 43 12.75 13.76 10.32
C ILE A 43 12.53 12.55 11.22
N CYS A 44 13.10 11.41 10.81
CA CYS A 44 13.05 10.18 11.57
C CYS A 44 14.44 9.86 12.13
N ASP A 45 14.52 9.79 13.46
CA ASP A 45 15.74 9.48 14.20
C ASP A 45 15.42 8.65 15.45
N GLU A 46 16.44 8.35 16.26
CA GLU A 46 16.27 7.56 17.49
C GLU A 46 15.37 8.23 18.53
N GLY A 47 15.32 9.56 18.55
CA GLY A 47 14.46 10.33 19.45
C GLY A 47 13.04 10.52 18.92
N ARG A 48 12.84 10.40 17.60
CA ARG A 48 11.56 10.51 16.90
C ARG A 48 11.41 9.37 15.89
N PRO A 49 10.95 8.19 16.34
CA PRO A 49 10.72 7.06 15.47
C PRO A 49 9.73 7.40 14.35
N CYS A 50 10.00 6.88 13.17
CA CYS A 50 9.17 7.06 12.00
C CYS A 50 7.80 6.39 12.19
N PRO A 51 6.67 7.02 11.81
CA PRO A 51 5.36 6.38 11.87
C PRO A 51 5.35 5.06 11.08
N SER A 52 4.66 4.03 11.59
CA SER A 52 4.60 2.70 10.98
C SER A 52 4.14 2.75 9.53
N ILE A 53 3.13 3.58 9.24
CA ILE A 53 2.58 3.72 7.89
C ILE A 53 3.62 4.26 6.90
N VAL A 54 4.47 5.20 7.34
CA VAL A 54 5.56 5.74 6.52
C VAL A 54 6.63 4.67 6.27
N LEU A 55 6.93 3.81 7.25
CA LEU A 55 7.83 2.67 7.05
C LEU A 55 7.26 1.68 6.02
N LEU A 56 5.94 1.42 6.04
CA LEU A 56 5.29 0.57 5.05
C LEU A 56 5.32 1.20 3.65
N TYR A 57 5.11 2.51 3.53
CA TYR A 57 5.22 3.23 2.25
C TYR A 57 6.65 3.26 1.71
N ALA A 58 7.63 3.38 2.59
CA ALA A 58 9.04 3.22 2.24
C ALA A 58 9.33 1.82 1.67
N ARG A 59 8.82 0.77 2.34
CA ARG A 59 8.94 -0.62 1.86
C ARG A 59 8.20 -0.85 0.54
N MET A 60 7.03 -0.25 0.35
CA MET A 60 6.29 -0.31 -0.92
C MET A 60 7.10 0.29 -2.08
N GLY A 61 7.70 1.47 -1.86
CA GLY A 61 8.58 2.09 -2.85
C GLY A 61 9.78 1.21 -3.20
N LEU A 62 10.43 0.65 -2.18
CA LEU A 62 11.57 -0.24 -2.38
C LEU A 62 11.18 -1.55 -3.08
N HIS A 63 10.01 -2.10 -2.74
CA HIS A 63 9.43 -3.26 -3.41
C HIS A 63 9.21 -3.00 -4.90
N ARG A 64 8.63 -1.84 -5.25
CA ARG A 64 8.48 -1.42 -6.66
C ARG A 64 9.83 -1.43 -7.38
N TYR A 65 10.86 -0.81 -6.79
CA TYR A 65 12.19 -0.77 -7.41
C TYR A 65 12.77 -2.17 -7.60
N ASN A 66 12.76 -2.99 -6.54
CA ASN A 66 13.24 -4.36 -6.58
C ASN A 66 12.54 -5.21 -7.64
N LEU A 67 11.22 -5.07 -7.76
CA LEU A 67 10.41 -5.80 -8.73
C LEU A 67 10.75 -5.42 -10.17
N LEU A 68 10.91 -4.12 -10.45
CA LEU A 68 11.16 -3.63 -11.81
C LEU A 68 12.61 -3.80 -12.27
N GLU A 69 13.57 -3.61 -11.35
CA GLU A 69 15.01 -3.69 -11.66
C GLU A 69 15.60 -5.08 -11.35
N GLY A 70 14.81 -6.01 -10.81
CA GLY A 70 15.28 -7.34 -10.43
C GLY A 70 16.28 -7.35 -9.27
N THR A 71 16.22 -6.36 -8.38
CA THR A 71 17.15 -6.23 -7.23
C THR A 71 16.55 -6.76 -5.93
N LYS A 72 17.37 -6.82 -4.87
CA LYS A 72 16.96 -7.32 -3.53
C LYS A 72 17.42 -6.38 -2.41
N PHE A 73 17.17 -5.08 -2.56
CA PHE A 73 17.47 -4.12 -1.50
C PHE A 73 16.54 -4.30 -0.30
N GLU A 74 17.11 -4.26 0.89
CA GLU A 74 16.39 -4.29 2.16
C GLU A 74 16.36 -2.88 2.79
N LEU A 75 15.20 -2.47 3.31
CA LEU A 75 15.06 -1.20 4.01
C LEU A 75 15.89 -1.25 5.30
N ARG A 76 16.75 -0.24 5.52
CA ARG A 76 17.50 -0.06 6.77
C ARG A 76 16.85 0.94 7.69
N ARG A 77 16.51 2.12 7.15
CA ARG A 77 15.83 3.18 7.88
C ARG A 77 15.19 4.17 6.91
N VAL A 78 14.19 4.88 7.41
CA VAL A 78 13.72 6.12 6.79
C VAL A 78 14.45 7.29 7.44
N LYS A 79 15.02 8.19 6.63
CA LYS A 79 15.72 9.39 7.11
C LYS A 79 14.74 10.52 7.40
N LYS A 80 13.86 10.76 6.43
CA LYS A 80 12.87 11.82 6.47
C LYS A 80 11.76 11.56 5.48
N TYR A 81 10.64 12.22 5.67
CA TYR A 81 9.57 12.29 4.70
C TYR A 81 8.94 13.68 4.68
N VAL A 82 8.38 14.05 3.54
CA VAL A 82 7.57 15.26 3.39
C VAL A 82 6.17 14.81 3.05
N ILE A 83 5.20 15.27 3.83
CA ILE A 83 3.79 15.08 3.53
C ILE A 83 3.31 16.30 2.74
N SER A 84 2.64 16.06 1.63
CA SER A 84 1.85 17.05 0.92
C SER A 84 0.37 16.69 1.04
N GLN A 85 -0.40 17.59 1.64
CA GLN A 85 -1.85 17.45 1.80
C GLN A 85 -2.52 18.74 1.31
N ASP A 86 -3.32 18.62 0.25
CA ASP A 86 -4.14 19.73 -0.22
C ASP A 86 -5.33 19.90 0.73
N ALA A 87 -5.52 21.13 1.24
CA ALA A 87 -6.63 21.45 2.12
C ALA A 87 -7.98 21.12 1.47
N GLY A 88 -8.68 20.11 2.00
CA GLY A 88 -10.00 19.67 1.53
C GLY A 88 -10.01 18.43 0.62
N VAL A 89 -8.85 17.81 0.35
CA VAL A 89 -8.76 16.53 -0.35
C VAL A 89 -8.37 15.42 0.65
N ALA A 90 -9.00 14.25 0.53
CA ALA A 90 -8.71 13.08 1.38
C ALA A 90 -7.47 12.28 0.90
N ALA A 91 -6.70 12.83 -0.03
CA ALA A 91 -5.53 12.22 -0.65
C ALA A 91 -4.27 12.89 -0.10
N ALA A 92 -3.26 12.09 0.24
CA ALA A 92 -1.99 12.57 0.77
C ALA A 92 -0.82 12.02 -0.05
N ASP A 93 0.16 12.86 -0.30
CA ASP A 93 1.40 12.50 -0.97
C ASP A 93 2.56 12.44 0.03
N TYR A 94 3.26 11.31 0.06
CA TYR A 94 4.42 11.05 0.90
C TYR A 94 5.67 11.01 0.05
N PHE A 95 6.55 12.00 0.21
CA PHE A 95 7.88 12.04 -0.41
C PHE A 95 8.90 11.55 0.60
N ILE A 96 9.32 10.30 0.48
CA ILE A 96 10.12 9.61 1.51
C ILE A 96 11.56 9.47 1.03
N THR A 97 12.51 9.80 1.90
CA THR A 97 13.94 9.52 1.72
C THR A 97 14.36 8.42 2.70
N LEU A 98 14.92 7.33 2.18
CA LEU A 98 15.25 6.14 2.95
C LEU A 98 16.65 5.62 2.60
N ASP A 99 17.25 4.86 3.51
CA ASP A 99 18.45 4.07 3.24
C ASP A 99 18.07 2.61 3.08
N ALA A 100 18.58 1.98 2.03
CA ALA A 100 18.44 0.56 1.78
C ALA A 100 19.81 -0.06 1.49
N ALA A 101 19.94 -1.36 1.74
CA ALA A 101 21.18 -2.08 1.57
C ALA A 101 21.01 -3.35 0.74
N ILE A 102 22.06 -3.71 0.01
CA ILE A 102 22.21 -5.02 -0.62
C ILE A 102 23.57 -5.58 -0.20
N GLY A 103 23.56 -6.63 0.63
CA GLY A 103 24.77 -7.08 1.31
C GLY A 103 25.40 -5.97 2.16
N SER A 104 26.65 -5.59 1.85
CA SER A 104 27.38 -4.51 2.52
C SER A 104 27.25 -3.14 1.85
N SER A 105 26.61 -3.05 0.68
CA SER A 105 26.42 -1.80 -0.05
C SER A 105 25.20 -1.05 0.47
N PHE A 106 25.35 0.25 0.73
CA PHE A 106 24.28 1.14 1.17
C PHE A 106 23.95 2.16 0.10
N GLN A 107 22.66 2.35 -0.16
CA GLN A 107 22.17 3.36 -1.07
C GLN A 107 21.05 4.17 -0.43
N THR A 108 21.03 5.46 -0.74
CA THR A 108 19.91 6.33 -0.38
C THR A 108 18.90 6.33 -1.52
N PHE A 109 17.65 6.01 -1.21
CA PHE A 109 16.53 5.98 -2.13
C PHE A 109 15.57 7.13 -1.85
N GLN A 110 14.84 7.51 -2.90
CA GLN A 110 13.72 8.42 -2.85
C GLN A 110 12.50 7.72 -3.42
N THR A 111 11.40 7.73 -2.67
CA THR A 111 10.12 7.17 -3.12
C THR A 111 8.95 8.10 -2.86
N ARG A 112 8.05 8.22 -3.84
CA ARG A 112 6.76 8.89 -3.67
C ARG A 112 5.68 7.83 -3.54
N VAL A 113 4.86 7.96 -2.49
CA VAL A 113 3.64 7.18 -2.33
C VAL A 113 2.46 8.13 -2.19
N THR A 114 1.41 7.91 -2.97
CA THR A 114 0.17 8.67 -2.91
C THR A 114 -0.95 7.79 -2.36
N GLU A 115 -1.61 8.25 -1.31
CA GLU A 115 -2.89 7.74 -0.84
C GLU A 115 -4.01 8.41 -1.65
N GLU A 116 -4.88 7.63 -2.30
CA GLU A 116 -5.98 8.21 -3.09
C GLU A 116 -7.17 8.63 -2.23
N SER A 117 -7.42 7.92 -1.13
CA SER A 117 -8.51 8.24 -0.22
C SER A 117 -8.21 7.76 1.17
N PHE A 118 -8.61 8.58 2.13
CA PHE A 118 -8.50 8.26 3.53
C PHE A 118 -9.32 6.99 3.88
N GLY A 119 -8.70 6.00 4.52
CA GLY A 119 -9.34 4.77 5.01
C GLY A 119 -9.47 3.66 3.96
N PHE A 120 -8.87 3.85 2.78
CA PHE A 120 -8.85 2.85 1.72
C PHE A 120 -7.41 2.45 1.40
N PHE A 121 -7.16 1.15 1.28
CA PHE A 121 -5.89 0.64 0.79
C PHE A 121 -5.79 0.82 -0.73
N ILE A 122 -5.64 2.07 -1.17
CA ILE A 122 -5.47 2.46 -2.58
C ILE A 122 -4.23 3.35 -2.65
N LEU A 123 -3.09 2.71 -2.92
CA LEU A 123 -1.78 3.35 -2.92
C LEU A 123 -1.17 3.34 -4.31
N ARG A 124 -0.47 4.42 -4.63
CA ARG A 124 0.30 4.56 -5.88
C ARG A 124 1.73 4.94 -5.58
N SER A 125 2.65 4.44 -6.39
CA SER A 125 4.04 4.87 -6.42
C SER A 125 4.51 5.03 -7.86
N ASN A 126 4.77 6.28 -8.23
CA ASN A 126 5.30 6.67 -9.54
C ASN A 126 6.79 7.01 -9.50
N ILE A 127 7.37 7.14 -8.32
CA ILE A 127 8.80 7.41 -8.12
C ILE A 127 9.30 6.43 -7.08
N ALA A 128 10.27 5.61 -7.45
CA ALA A 128 11.13 4.85 -6.54
C ALA A 128 12.47 4.69 -7.25
N ARG A 129 13.51 5.33 -6.74
CA ARG A 129 14.83 5.41 -7.40
C ARG A 129 15.94 5.67 -6.39
N ILE A 130 17.19 5.41 -6.80
CA ILE A 130 18.36 5.84 -6.03
C ILE A 130 18.48 7.36 -6.14
N ARG A 131 18.86 8.02 -5.05
CA ARG A 131 19.02 9.47 -5.00
C ARG A 131 20.14 9.90 -5.95
N GLY A 132 19.81 10.80 -6.89
CA GLY A 132 20.73 11.25 -7.93
C GLY A 132 20.35 10.74 -9.32
N ASP A 133 19.52 9.70 -9.41
CA ASP A 133 19.02 9.20 -10.69
C ASP A 133 17.86 10.06 -11.20
N SER A 134 17.86 10.40 -12.49
CA SER A 134 16.83 11.24 -13.11
C SER A 134 15.59 10.48 -13.59
N SER A 135 15.38 9.23 -13.16
CA SER A 135 14.24 8.38 -13.54
C SER A 135 12.94 8.82 -12.84
N ALA A 136 12.39 9.97 -13.23
CA ALA A 136 11.06 10.39 -12.80
C ALA A 136 9.99 9.72 -13.68
N GLY A 137 9.11 8.91 -13.08
CA GLY A 137 7.88 8.45 -13.74
C GLY A 137 6.98 9.63 -14.09
N ARG A 138 6.27 9.55 -15.23
CA ARG A 138 5.31 10.59 -15.63
C ARG A 138 4.08 10.55 -14.70
N ARG A 139 3.42 11.68 -14.50
CA ARG A 139 2.11 11.68 -13.82
C ARG A 139 1.08 11.00 -14.72
N GLY A 140 0.63 9.81 -14.33
CA GLY A 140 -0.52 9.14 -14.93
C GLY A 140 -1.83 9.76 -14.48
N VAL A 141 -2.82 9.80 -15.38
CA VAL A 141 -4.09 10.51 -15.16
C VAL A 141 -5.25 9.55 -14.84
N LEU A 142 -5.13 8.24 -15.11
CA LEU A 142 -6.22 7.31 -14.84
C LEU A 142 -5.69 5.89 -14.62
N LEU A 143 -5.81 5.39 -13.38
CA LEU A 143 -5.61 3.98 -13.06
C LEU A 143 -6.96 3.39 -12.64
N ASP A 144 -7.07 2.08 -12.82
CA ASP A 144 -8.21 1.35 -12.33
C ASP A 144 -8.13 1.25 -10.78
N HIS A 145 -9.02 1.98 -10.12
CA HIS A 145 -9.16 1.99 -8.66
C HIS A 145 -10.21 0.99 -8.16
N SER A 146 -10.75 0.13 -9.04
CA SER A 146 -11.70 -0.88 -8.61
C SER A 146 -11.07 -1.76 -7.54
N LEU A 147 -11.79 -1.99 -6.46
CA LEU A 147 -11.39 -3.04 -5.53
C LEU A 147 -11.44 -4.38 -6.29
N PRO A 148 -10.44 -5.25 -6.10
CA PRO A 148 -10.52 -6.59 -6.66
C PRO A 148 -11.69 -7.34 -6.02
N GLU A 149 -12.39 -8.14 -6.81
CA GLU A 149 -13.50 -8.95 -6.33
C GLU A 149 -13.00 -10.32 -5.87
N TRP A 150 -13.68 -10.89 -4.88
CA TRP A 150 -13.40 -12.27 -4.46
C TRP A 150 -13.91 -13.24 -5.54
N PRO A 151 -13.14 -14.27 -5.89
CA PRO A 151 -13.54 -15.23 -6.92
C PRO A 151 -14.73 -16.07 -6.45
N ALA A 152 -15.49 -16.57 -7.42
CA ALA A 152 -16.63 -17.46 -7.18
C ALA A 152 -16.21 -18.86 -6.68
N GLU A 153 -14.94 -19.21 -6.82
CA GLU A 153 -14.35 -20.47 -6.38
C GLU A 153 -13.25 -20.21 -5.35
N ASN A 154 -12.88 -21.23 -4.58
CA ASN A 154 -11.90 -21.09 -3.51
C ASN A 154 -10.52 -20.77 -4.09
N PRO A 155 -9.97 -19.55 -3.84
CA PRO A 155 -8.70 -19.18 -4.45
C PRO A 155 -7.54 -20.04 -3.95
N PHE A 156 -7.62 -20.59 -2.74
CA PHE A 156 -6.56 -21.40 -2.14
C PHE A 156 -6.53 -22.85 -2.65
N GLU A 157 -7.51 -23.25 -3.46
CA GLU A 157 -7.51 -24.56 -4.14
C GLU A 157 -7.16 -24.42 -5.62
N ASN A 158 -7.59 -23.31 -6.25
CA ASN A 158 -7.55 -23.17 -7.71
C ASN A 158 -6.42 -22.27 -8.23
N HIS A 159 -5.74 -21.53 -7.34
CA HIS A 159 -4.65 -20.63 -7.72
C HIS A 159 -3.29 -21.09 -7.20
N TYR A 160 -2.23 -20.46 -7.71
CA TYR A 160 -0.87 -20.77 -7.29
C TYR A 160 -0.70 -20.44 -5.80
N LEU A 161 -0.29 -21.45 -5.03
CA LEU A 161 0.03 -21.30 -3.61
C LEU A 161 1.43 -20.74 -3.46
N VAL A 162 1.52 -19.52 -2.95
CA VAL A 162 2.79 -18.84 -2.74
C VAL A 162 3.39 -19.32 -1.42
N LYS A 163 4.65 -19.77 -1.46
CA LYS A 163 5.38 -20.12 -0.24
C LYS A 163 5.75 -18.84 0.52
N GLU A 164 5.36 -18.79 1.78
CA GLU A 164 5.51 -17.61 2.64
C GLU A 164 6.98 -17.20 2.84
N SER A 165 7.88 -18.18 2.94
CA SER A 165 9.31 -17.96 3.22
C SER A 165 10.06 -17.24 2.11
N ASP A 166 9.47 -17.17 0.91
CA ASP A 166 10.22 -16.81 -0.29
C ASP A 166 10.07 -15.33 -0.64
N HIS A 167 9.13 -14.62 -0.02
CA HIS A 167 8.69 -13.30 -0.48
C HIS A 167 8.28 -12.33 0.65
N ASP A 168 9.22 -11.50 1.10
CA ASP A 168 9.01 -10.45 2.12
C ASP A 168 7.90 -9.44 1.79
N TRP A 169 7.52 -9.32 0.52
CA TRP A 169 6.48 -8.40 0.06
C TRP A 169 5.05 -8.90 0.36
N ILE A 170 4.84 -10.20 0.56
CA ILE A 170 3.53 -10.73 0.99
C ILE A 170 3.17 -10.14 2.33
N ARG A 171 4.16 -10.16 3.24
CA ARG A 171 4.03 -9.59 4.57
C ARG A 171 3.73 -8.09 4.51
N LEU A 172 4.39 -7.37 3.61
CA LEU A 172 4.12 -5.97 3.37
C LEU A 172 2.64 -5.74 2.97
N TYR A 173 2.06 -6.56 2.09
CA TYR A 173 0.67 -6.39 1.67
C TYR A 173 -0.31 -6.62 2.81
N MET A 174 -0.07 -7.65 3.62
CA MET A 174 -0.83 -7.92 4.83
C MET A 174 -0.74 -6.75 5.83
N GLU A 175 0.46 -6.25 6.11
CA GLU A 175 0.69 -5.13 7.03
C GLU A 175 0.04 -3.83 6.52
N LEU A 176 0.05 -3.59 5.20
CA LEU A 176 -0.64 -2.45 4.58
C LEU A 176 -2.16 -2.52 4.76
N VAL A 177 -2.78 -3.67 4.51
CA VAL A 177 -4.23 -3.87 4.75
C VAL A 177 -4.57 -3.48 6.18
N VAL A 178 -3.85 -4.06 7.15
CA VAL A 178 -4.06 -3.82 8.58
C VAL A 178 -3.88 -2.34 8.95
N ALA A 179 -2.81 -1.72 8.45
CA ALA A 179 -2.47 -0.35 8.81
C ALA A 179 -3.47 0.66 8.24
N THR A 180 -4.04 0.42 7.05
CA THR A 180 -4.99 1.35 6.41
C THR A 180 -6.40 1.30 7.00
N GLU A 181 -6.79 0.20 7.64
CA GLU A 181 -8.10 0.08 8.26
C GLU A 181 -8.16 0.62 9.69
N ASP A 182 -7.03 0.53 10.41
CA ASP A 182 -6.93 0.99 11.79
C ASP A 182 -5.66 1.83 11.98
N TRP A 183 -5.74 3.08 11.54
CA TRP A 183 -4.67 4.05 11.73
C TRP A 183 -4.38 4.43 13.19
N SER A 184 -5.23 4.00 14.13
CA SER A 184 -4.95 4.17 15.55
C SER A 184 -4.00 3.09 16.09
N ARG A 185 -3.79 1.99 15.35
CA ARG A 185 -2.80 0.97 15.71
C ARG A 185 -1.39 1.53 15.67
N LYS A 186 -0.66 1.29 16.75
CA LYS A 186 0.77 1.60 16.80
C LYS A 186 1.56 0.57 15.99
N ALA A 187 2.81 0.91 15.65
CA ALA A 187 3.75 -0.01 14.99
C ALA A 187 3.89 -1.34 15.77
N GLU A 188 3.88 -1.23 17.09
CA GLU A 188 4.02 -2.34 18.04
C GLU A 188 2.83 -3.32 17.97
N ASP A 189 1.65 -2.81 17.61
CA ASP A 189 0.38 -3.54 17.53
C ASP A 189 0.13 -4.22 16.16
N SER A 190 0.94 -3.84 15.18
CA SER A 190 0.95 -4.35 13.79
C SER A 190 2.26 -5.05 13.44
N GLY A 191 3.12 -5.26 14.44
CA GLY A 191 4.46 -5.82 14.26
C GLY A 191 4.46 -7.31 13.91
N PRO A 192 5.64 -7.84 13.54
CA PRO A 192 5.77 -9.17 12.97
C PRO A 192 5.39 -10.33 13.90
N SER A 193 5.30 -10.08 15.21
CA SER A 193 4.85 -11.07 16.20
C SER A 193 3.33 -11.12 16.38
N LYS A 194 2.58 -10.20 15.77
CA LYS A 194 1.13 -10.06 15.93
C LYS A 194 0.32 -10.57 14.74
N LEU A 195 0.98 -10.77 13.60
CA LEU A 195 0.38 -11.26 12.36
C LEU A 195 1.09 -12.54 11.90
N GLU A 196 0.32 -13.60 11.67
CA GLU A 196 0.79 -14.89 11.14
C GLU A 196 0.13 -15.17 9.80
N ILE A 197 0.92 -15.36 8.75
CA ILE A 197 0.40 -15.76 7.45
C ILE A 197 -0.04 -17.23 7.56
N VAL A 198 -1.20 -17.57 7.01
CA VAL A 198 -1.76 -18.92 7.05
C VAL A 198 -1.82 -19.53 5.65
N LYS A 199 -2.34 -18.77 4.68
CA LYS A 199 -2.39 -19.16 3.27
C LYS A 199 -2.28 -17.95 2.36
N VAL A 200 -1.57 -18.15 1.25
CA VAL A 200 -1.43 -17.16 0.19
C VAL A 200 -1.73 -17.82 -1.14
N ALA A 201 -2.71 -17.30 -1.84
CA ALA A 201 -3.02 -17.67 -3.21
C ALA A 201 -2.80 -16.47 -4.13
N MET A 202 -2.45 -16.74 -5.39
CA MET A 202 -2.25 -15.67 -6.36
C MET A 202 -2.82 -15.98 -7.74
N ASP A 203 -3.50 -15.01 -8.31
CA ASP A 203 -3.83 -14.96 -9.73
C ASP A 203 -2.85 -14.04 -10.46
N SER A 204 -2.10 -14.60 -11.39
CA SER A 204 -1.10 -13.89 -12.21
C SER A 204 -1.17 -14.28 -13.67
N ASN A 205 -2.28 -14.90 -14.11
CA ASN A 205 -2.39 -15.46 -15.46
C ASN A 205 -1.24 -16.42 -15.85
N GLY A 206 -0.62 -17.09 -14.87
CA GLY A 206 0.46 -18.05 -15.08
C GLY A 206 1.89 -17.50 -15.07
N GLU A 207 2.08 -16.20 -14.81
CA GLU A 207 3.42 -15.56 -14.79
C GLU A 207 4.25 -15.84 -13.52
N GLY A 208 3.66 -16.47 -12.50
CA GLY A 208 4.34 -16.83 -11.25
C GLY A 208 4.46 -15.65 -10.26
N PRO A 209 5.11 -15.84 -9.09
CA PRO A 209 5.07 -14.90 -7.95
C PRO A 209 5.67 -13.52 -8.22
N ASP A 210 6.61 -13.42 -9.15
CA ASP A 210 7.26 -12.18 -9.54
C ASP A 210 6.50 -11.44 -10.66
N ALA A 211 5.31 -11.92 -11.04
CA ALA A 211 4.45 -11.27 -12.03
C ALA A 211 4.16 -9.82 -11.67
N ILE A 212 4.40 -8.91 -12.61
CA ILE A 212 4.22 -7.47 -12.37
C ILE A 212 2.77 -7.14 -12.03
N ASN A 213 1.82 -7.84 -12.68
CA ASN A 213 0.40 -7.70 -12.45
C ASN A 213 -0.15 -8.99 -11.82
N ALA A 214 -0.77 -8.88 -10.65
CA ALA A 214 -1.31 -10.04 -9.95
C ALA A 214 -2.39 -9.63 -8.94
N VAL A 215 -3.29 -10.56 -8.61
CA VAL A 215 -4.21 -10.46 -7.49
C VAL A 215 -3.81 -11.50 -6.44
N PHE A 216 -3.69 -11.06 -5.19
CA PHE A 216 -3.30 -11.88 -4.06
C PHE A 216 -4.49 -12.06 -3.13
N TYR A 217 -4.69 -13.30 -2.70
CA TYR A 217 -5.66 -13.69 -1.69
C TYR A 217 -4.90 -14.13 -0.46
N LEU A 218 -5.14 -13.47 0.66
CA LEU A 218 -4.41 -13.64 1.90
C LEU A 218 -5.37 -14.18 2.95
N ARG A 219 -4.96 -15.24 3.66
CA ARG A 219 -5.53 -15.64 4.95
C ARG A 219 -4.42 -15.51 5.99
N PHE A 220 -4.67 -14.77 7.05
CA PHE A 220 -3.72 -14.55 8.11
C PHE A 220 -4.42 -14.44 9.47
N LYS A 221 -3.69 -14.70 10.55
CA LYS A 221 -4.17 -14.50 11.92
C LYS A 221 -3.72 -13.16 12.44
N ASP A 222 -4.61 -12.47 13.13
CA ASP A 222 -4.35 -11.20 13.81
C ASP A 222 -4.52 -11.36 15.32
N PHE A 223 -3.41 -11.65 16.01
CA PHE A 223 -3.42 -11.92 17.45
C PHE A 223 -3.75 -10.69 18.28
N TYR A 224 -3.47 -9.48 17.79
CA TYR A 224 -3.84 -8.26 18.49
C TYR A 224 -5.36 -8.05 18.44
N MET A 225 -5.98 -8.25 17.27
CA MET A 225 -7.44 -8.16 17.14
C MET A 225 -8.14 -9.20 18.02
N ALA A 226 -7.60 -10.42 18.09
CA ALA A 226 -8.09 -11.46 19.00
C ALA A 226 -8.00 -11.04 20.49
N GLN A 227 -6.93 -10.34 20.89
CA GLN A 227 -6.77 -9.84 22.27
C GLN A 227 -7.84 -8.82 22.66
N ILE A 228 -8.34 -8.04 21.70
CA ILE A 228 -9.42 -7.08 21.93
C ILE A 228 -10.81 -7.64 21.59
N GLY A 229 -10.94 -8.96 21.47
CA GLY A 229 -12.21 -9.66 21.29
C GLY A 229 -12.78 -9.65 19.87
N LYS A 230 -11.96 -9.34 18.86
CA LYS A 230 -12.33 -9.44 17.43
C LYS A 230 -11.88 -10.78 16.83
N ALA A 231 -12.24 -11.02 15.57
CA ALA A 231 -11.89 -12.24 14.84
C ALA A 231 -10.36 -12.43 14.75
N LEU A 232 -9.92 -13.67 14.99
CA LEU A 232 -8.51 -14.06 14.86
C LEU A 232 -8.13 -14.27 13.39
N ASP A 233 -8.90 -15.08 12.67
CA ASP A 233 -8.71 -15.31 11.24
C ASP A 233 -9.23 -14.11 10.45
N ARG A 234 -8.37 -13.56 9.57
CA ARG A 234 -8.65 -12.44 8.68
C ARG A 234 -8.33 -12.82 7.24
N PHE A 235 -9.09 -12.25 6.31
CA PHE A 235 -8.91 -12.46 4.89
C PHE A 235 -8.77 -11.14 4.18
N ALA A 236 -7.84 -11.06 3.23
CA ALA A 236 -7.64 -9.86 2.44
C ALA A 236 -7.43 -10.20 0.98
N ILE A 237 -7.77 -9.24 0.13
CA ILE A 237 -7.50 -9.28 -1.30
C ILE A 237 -6.68 -8.06 -1.68
N VAL A 238 -5.61 -8.27 -2.45
CA VAL A 238 -4.69 -7.21 -2.85
C VAL A 238 -4.34 -7.35 -4.32
N ARG A 239 -4.67 -6.34 -5.13
CA ARG A 239 -4.29 -6.24 -6.53
C ARG A 239 -3.03 -5.39 -6.67
N ARG A 240 -2.02 -5.99 -7.29
CA ARG A 240 -0.77 -5.37 -7.73
C ARG A 240 -0.84 -5.09 -9.21
N ARG A 241 -0.47 -3.87 -9.61
CA ARG A 241 -0.41 -3.48 -11.02
C ARG A 241 0.74 -2.52 -11.28
N PHE A 242 1.31 -2.60 -12.48
CA PHE A 242 2.19 -1.58 -13.02
C PHE A 242 1.66 -1.12 -14.38
N ASP A 243 1.63 0.19 -14.57
CA ASP A 243 1.32 0.81 -15.86
C ASP A 243 2.59 1.39 -16.45
N GLU A 244 3.09 0.77 -17.52
CA GLU A 244 4.33 1.16 -18.20
C GLU A 244 4.27 2.58 -18.78
N VAL A 245 3.08 3.02 -19.24
CA VAL A 245 2.91 4.34 -19.88
C VAL A 245 3.17 5.46 -18.86
N THR A 246 2.72 5.26 -17.64
CA THR A 246 2.83 6.25 -16.58
C THR A 246 4.00 5.96 -15.65
N GLY A 247 4.55 4.74 -15.67
CA GLY A 247 5.52 4.24 -14.71
C GLY A 247 4.91 4.09 -13.31
N CYS A 248 3.59 4.01 -13.20
CA CYS A 248 2.89 3.97 -11.92
C CYS A 248 2.69 2.53 -11.47
N PHE A 249 3.20 2.23 -10.29
CA PHE A 249 2.93 1.01 -9.55
C PHE A 249 1.78 1.27 -8.57
N SER A 250 0.79 0.39 -8.52
CA SER A 250 -0.35 0.52 -7.61
C SER A 250 -0.59 -0.74 -6.82
N LEU A 251 -0.97 -0.55 -5.56
CA LEU A 251 -1.54 -1.57 -4.69
C LEU A 251 -2.94 -1.13 -4.30
N VAL A 252 -3.92 -1.98 -4.62
CA VAL A 252 -5.32 -1.77 -4.29
C VAL A 252 -5.81 -2.99 -3.52
N GLY A 253 -6.30 -2.81 -2.30
CA GLY A 253 -6.78 -3.93 -1.51
C GLY A 253 -7.85 -3.56 -0.51
N SER A 254 -8.33 -4.58 0.19
CA SER A 254 -9.28 -4.45 1.29
C SER A 254 -9.30 -5.74 2.11
N GLU A 255 -9.66 -5.64 3.39
CA GLU A 255 -10.13 -6.81 4.11
C GLU A 255 -11.49 -7.26 3.56
N VAL A 256 -11.72 -8.56 3.59
CA VAL A 256 -13.01 -9.18 3.33
C VAL A 256 -14.00 -8.76 4.41
N THR A 257 -15.09 -8.09 4.01
CA THR A 257 -16.12 -7.58 4.93
C THR A 257 -17.24 -8.60 5.16
N ALA A 258 -18.12 -8.33 6.12
CA ALA A 258 -19.28 -9.18 6.44
C ALA A 258 -20.23 -9.51 5.25
N SER A 259 -20.25 -8.70 4.18
CA SER A 259 -21.00 -9.04 2.97
C SER A 259 -20.30 -10.10 2.11
N MET A 260 -18.99 -10.21 2.22
CA MET A 260 -18.17 -11.24 1.59
C MET A 260 -18.11 -12.50 2.47
N ASP A 261 -18.40 -12.42 3.78
CA ASP A 261 -18.49 -13.60 4.66
C ASP A 261 -19.45 -14.67 4.13
N SER A 262 -20.58 -14.28 3.54
CA SER A 262 -21.53 -15.24 2.95
C SER A 262 -20.92 -16.01 1.77
N GLN A 263 -20.05 -15.36 0.99
CA GLN A 263 -19.30 -16.00 -0.09
C GLN A 263 -18.18 -16.88 0.48
N MET A 264 -17.47 -16.42 1.51
CA MET A 264 -16.42 -17.20 2.19
C MET A 264 -16.95 -18.48 2.82
N ILE A 265 -18.12 -18.41 3.47
CA ILE A 265 -18.81 -19.58 4.02
C ILE A 265 -19.17 -20.57 2.91
N ALA A 266 -19.69 -20.09 1.77
CA ALA A 266 -19.99 -20.95 0.62
C ALA A 266 -18.74 -21.63 0.02
N LEU A 267 -17.58 -20.98 0.16
CA LEU A 267 -16.29 -21.48 -0.27
C LEU A 267 -15.57 -22.35 0.77
N HIS A 268 -16.20 -22.61 1.93
CA HIS A 268 -15.64 -23.38 3.04
C HIS A 268 -14.33 -22.79 3.60
N LEU A 269 -14.24 -21.44 3.66
CA LEU A 269 -13.06 -20.72 4.14
C LEU A 269 -13.12 -20.28 5.60
#